data_AF-A0AAE1SYR5-F1
#
_entry.id   AF-A0AAE1SYR5-F1
#
_cell.length_a   1.000
_cell.length_b   1.000
_cell.length_c   1.000
_cell.angle_alpha   90.00
_cell.angle_beta   90.00
_cell.angle_gamma   90.00
#
_symmetry.space_group_name_H-M   'P 1'
#
loop_
_entity.id
_entity.type
_entity.pdbx_description
1 polymer ?
#
loop_
_entity_poly.entity_id
_entity_poly.type
_entity_poly.pdbx_seq_one_letter_code
_entity_poly.pdbx_strand_id
1 'polypeptide(L)'
;MPAAFVQMYCRIAAHKFFFFCDPHRRGKACIKKILLSNCLQELMELHQETEEEVTDTEQAENWFSLTSAQRICDMFLALDKDMNGTLSKQELREYADGTLTDIFIERVFDEHVWCGKIGGGNAREMDFESFLDFVLALENKDAPEG
;
A
#
# COMPACT_ATOMS: atom_id res chain seq x y z
N MET A 1 -11.06 -0.13 18.80
CA MET A 1 -9.80 0.00 18.04
C MET A 1 -8.83 0.94 18.74
N PRO A 2 -7.55 0.60 18.89
CA PRO A 2 -6.52 1.50 19.44
C PRO A 2 -6.35 2.76 18.57
N ALA A 3 -6.12 3.93 19.18
CA ALA A 3 -6.03 5.21 18.45
C ALA A 3 -4.91 5.23 17.40
N ALA A 4 -3.76 4.60 17.68
CA ALA A 4 -2.65 4.49 16.73
C ALA A 4 -3.04 3.68 15.48
N PHE A 5 -3.84 2.63 15.65
CA PHE A 5 -4.33 1.82 14.53
C PHE A 5 -5.31 2.60 13.65
N VAL A 6 -6.20 3.40 14.25
CA VAL A 6 -7.11 4.28 13.49
C VAL A 6 -6.33 5.29 12.64
N GLN A 7 -5.28 5.89 13.19
CA GLN A 7 -4.43 6.81 12.44
C GLN A 7 -3.72 6.11 11.27
N MET A 8 -3.20 4.90 11.49
CA MET A 8 -2.57 4.10 10.44
C MET A 8 -3.56 3.71 9.35
N TYR A 9 -4.73 3.22 9.73
CA TYR A 9 -5.82 2.87 8.81
C TYR A 9 -6.21 4.06 7.93
N CYS A 10 -6.43 5.24 8.53
CA CYS A 10 -6.75 6.46 7.77
C CYS A 10 -5.63 6.83 6.78
N ARG A 11 -4.35 6.62 7.14
CA ARG A 11 -3.21 6.83 6.24
C ARG A 11 -3.25 5.86 5.07
N ILE A 12 -3.45 4.57 5.31
CA ILE A 12 -3.56 3.54 4.26
C ILE A 12 -4.72 3.86 3.30
N ALA A 13 -5.90 4.15 3.86
CA ALA A 13 -7.09 4.48 3.07
C ALA A 13 -6.88 5.74 2.21
N ALA A 14 -6.30 6.80 2.80
CA ALA A 14 -6.01 8.03 2.07
C ALA A 14 -4.98 7.80 0.95
N HIS A 15 -3.89 7.08 1.22
CA HIS A 15 -2.88 6.75 0.21
C HIS A 15 -3.47 6.01 -0.97
N LYS A 16 -4.34 5.03 -0.74
CA LYS A 16 -5.02 4.33 -1.82
C LYS A 16 -5.86 5.26 -2.70
N PHE A 17 -6.62 6.17 -2.10
CA PHE A 17 -7.37 7.18 -2.88
C PHE A 17 -6.44 8.01 -3.77
N PHE A 18 -5.33 8.50 -3.22
CA PHE A 18 -4.37 9.30 -3.99
C PHE A 18 -3.63 8.49 -5.05
N PHE A 19 -3.31 7.22 -4.78
CA PHE A 19 -2.68 6.31 -5.74
C PHE A 19 -3.50 6.22 -7.03
N PHE A 20 -4.81 5.99 -6.92
CA PHE A 20 -5.69 5.87 -8.09
C PHE A 20 -6.19 7.22 -8.65
N CYS A 21 -6.47 8.19 -7.79
CA CYS A 21 -7.11 9.44 -8.19
C CYS A 21 -6.14 10.60 -8.49
N ASP A 22 -4.86 10.46 -8.17
CA ASP A 22 -3.80 11.42 -8.48
C ASP A 22 -2.54 10.73 -9.06
N PRO A 23 -2.60 10.19 -10.29
CA PRO A 23 -1.47 9.50 -10.92
C PRO A 23 -0.20 10.35 -11.05
N HIS A 24 -0.35 11.68 -11.06
CA HIS A 24 0.75 12.62 -11.22
C HIS A 24 1.35 13.08 -9.88
N ARG A 25 0.89 12.52 -8.74
CA ARG A 25 1.35 12.85 -7.38
C ARG A 25 1.38 14.35 -7.11
N ARG A 26 0.36 15.09 -7.55
CA ARG A 26 0.25 16.56 -7.38
C ARG A 26 -0.32 16.95 -6.00
N GLY A 27 -0.72 15.98 -5.20
CA GLY A 27 -1.44 16.15 -3.95
C GLY A 27 -2.87 16.66 -4.16
N LYS A 28 -3.45 16.43 -5.34
CA LYS A 28 -4.77 16.95 -5.72
C LYS A 28 -5.56 15.92 -6.51
N ALA A 29 -6.68 15.48 -5.95
CA ALA A 29 -7.61 14.58 -6.63
C ALA A 29 -8.79 15.36 -7.24
N CYS A 30 -9.14 15.06 -8.49
CA CYS A 30 -10.31 15.64 -9.13
C CYS A 30 -11.56 14.87 -8.66
N ILE A 31 -12.56 15.58 -8.13
CA ILE A 31 -13.83 14.97 -7.67
C ILE A 31 -14.46 14.10 -8.74
N LYS A 32 -14.45 14.56 -10.01
CA LYS A 32 -15.00 13.77 -11.13
C LYS A 32 -14.26 12.43 -11.31
N LYS A 33 -12.93 12.40 -11.12
CA LYS A 33 -12.16 11.16 -11.18
C LYS A 33 -12.50 10.24 -10.01
N ILE A 34 -12.62 10.78 -8.80
CA ILE A 34 -13.02 10.01 -7.62
C ILE A 34 -14.39 9.35 -7.84
N LEU A 35 -15.37 10.11 -8.31
CA LEU A 35 -16.73 9.62 -8.55
C LEU A 35 -16.82 8.52 -9.62
N LEU A 36 -15.82 8.42 -10.50
CA LEU A 36 -15.75 7.41 -11.56
C LEU A 36 -14.76 6.28 -11.23
N SER A 37 -14.12 6.33 -10.06
CA SER A 37 -13.10 5.36 -9.66
C SER A 37 -13.73 4.16 -8.95
N ASN A 38 -13.15 2.97 -9.17
CA ASN A 38 -13.49 1.76 -8.40
C ASN A 38 -13.21 1.96 -6.90
N CYS A 39 -12.24 2.82 -6.59
CA CYS A 39 -11.86 3.19 -5.23
C CYS A 39 -13.04 3.74 -4.41
N LEU A 40 -13.91 4.56 -5.01
CA LEU A 40 -15.11 5.03 -4.32
C LEU A 40 -16.16 3.91 -4.17
N GLN A 41 -16.29 3.04 -5.17
CA GLN A 41 -17.23 1.92 -5.13
C GLN A 41 -16.91 0.98 -3.96
N GLU A 42 -15.65 0.55 -3.82
CA GLU A 42 -15.20 -0.31 -2.71
C GLU A 42 -15.44 0.32 -1.33
N LEU A 43 -15.27 1.65 -1.22
CA LEU A 43 -15.58 2.36 0.03
C LEU A 43 -17.09 2.35 0.33
N MET A 44 -17.93 2.48 -0.71
CA MET A 44 -19.38 2.45 -0.55
C MET A 44 -19.91 1.04 -0.23
N GLU A 45 -19.29 0.01 -0.80
CA GLU A 45 -19.56 -1.40 -0.47
C GLU A 45 -19.32 -1.66 1.01
N LEU A 46 -18.17 -1.23 1.55
CA LEU A 46 -17.87 -1.34 2.98
C LEU A 46 -18.90 -0.63 3.87
N HIS A 47 -19.51 0.46 3.41
CA HIS A 47 -20.54 1.18 4.17
C HIS A 47 -21.88 0.46 4.17
N GLN A 48 -22.20 -0.27 3.10
CA GLN A 48 -23.47 -0.99 2.94
C GLN A 48 -23.43 -2.37 3.60
N GLU A 49 -22.25 -2.96 3.72
CA GLU A 49 -22.00 -4.21 4.43
C GLU A 49 -22.21 -4.06 5.94
N THR A 50 -23.32 -4.59 6.46
CA THR A 50 -23.48 -4.82 7.91
C THR A 50 -22.53 -5.95 8.33
N GLU A 51 -21.79 -5.79 9.43
CA GLU A 51 -20.79 -6.75 9.97
C GLU A 51 -21.29 -8.22 10.08
N GLU A 52 -22.60 -8.46 10.04
CA GLU A 52 -23.22 -9.78 10.20
C GLU A 52 -23.32 -10.62 8.92
N GLU A 53 -23.15 -10.05 7.72
CA GLU A 53 -23.41 -10.75 6.44
C GLU A 53 -22.16 -11.05 5.58
N VAL A 54 -20.97 -10.61 6.00
CA VAL A 54 -19.76 -10.69 5.15
C VAL A 54 -18.75 -11.68 5.72
N THR A 55 -18.27 -12.59 4.88
CA THR A 55 -17.23 -13.56 5.26
C THR A 55 -15.85 -12.90 5.35
N ASP A 56 -14.95 -13.43 6.18
CA ASP A 56 -13.56 -12.93 6.32
C ASP A 56 -12.82 -12.84 4.97
N THR A 57 -13.19 -13.71 4.02
CA THR A 57 -12.67 -13.74 2.66
C THR A 57 -13.09 -12.54 1.82
N GLU A 58 -14.35 -12.12 1.90
CA GLU A 58 -14.87 -10.96 1.15
C GLU A 58 -14.31 -9.65 1.73
N GLN A 59 -14.16 -9.59 3.06
CA GLN A 59 -13.48 -8.45 3.69
C GLN A 59 -12.02 -8.34 3.25
N ALA A 60 -11.31 -9.45 3.01
CA ALA A 60 -9.93 -9.42 2.55
C ALA A 60 -9.78 -8.95 1.09
N GLU A 61 -10.84 -9.01 0.28
CA GLU A 61 -10.85 -8.46 -1.08
C GLU A 61 -11.08 -6.94 -1.07
N ASN A 62 -11.92 -6.44 -0.16
CA ASN A 62 -12.11 -5.01 -0.01
C ASN A 62 -10.91 -4.38 0.71
N TRP A 63 -10.11 -3.63 -0.01
CA TRP A 63 -8.91 -3.03 0.56
C TRP A 63 -9.21 -1.93 1.60
N PHE A 64 -10.43 -1.35 1.61
CA PHE A 64 -10.84 -0.44 2.67
C PHE A 64 -11.29 -1.15 3.94
N SER A 65 -11.41 -2.48 3.95
CA SER A 65 -11.73 -3.21 5.16
C SER A 65 -10.61 -3.11 6.20
N LEU A 66 -10.98 -3.30 7.46
CA LEU A 66 -10.02 -3.38 8.57
C LEU A 66 -9.08 -4.58 8.40
N THR A 67 -9.61 -5.71 7.92
CA THR A 67 -8.88 -6.96 7.68
C THR A 67 -7.78 -6.76 6.64
N SER A 68 -8.08 -6.07 5.54
CA SER A 68 -7.10 -5.75 4.49
C SER A 68 -6.02 -4.78 4.98
N ALA A 69 -6.41 -3.72 5.68
CA ALA A 69 -5.46 -2.78 6.26
C ALA A 69 -4.53 -3.46 7.28
N GLN A 70 -5.07 -4.37 8.09
CA GLN A 70 -4.29 -5.15 9.04
C GLN A 70 -3.33 -6.11 8.34
N ARG A 71 -3.79 -6.83 7.30
CA ARG A 71 -2.93 -7.70 6.47
C ARG A 71 -1.71 -6.96 5.94
N ILE A 72 -1.88 -5.75 5.41
CA ILE A 72 -0.76 -4.96 4.86
C ILE A 72 0.21 -4.55 5.96
N CYS A 73 -0.30 -4.14 7.12
CA CYS A 73 0.54 -3.83 8.28
C CYS A 73 1.35 -5.06 8.73
N ASP A 74 0.69 -6.20 8.87
CA ASP A 74 1.31 -7.44 9.31
C ASP A 74 2.37 -7.92 8.30
N MET A 75 2.11 -7.76 7.00
CA MET A 75 3.08 -8.04 5.94
C MET A 75 4.32 -7.14 6.04
N PHE A 76 4.14 -5.84 6.26
CA PHE A 76 5.27 -4.92 6.44
C PHE A 76 6.10 -5.29 7.68
N LEU A 77 5.43 -5.52 8.82
CA LEU A 77 6.08 -5.88 10.09
C LEU A 77 6.78 -7.23 10.03
N ALA A 78 6.29 -8.18 9.24
CA ALA A 78 6.95 -9.46 9.04
C ALA A 78 8.25 -9.34 8.23
N LEU A 79 8.34 -8.33 7.35
CA LEU A 79 9.53 -8.08 6.53
C LEU A 79 10.56 -7.18 7.23
N ASP A 80 10.11 -6.22 8.04
CA ASP A 80 10.96 -5.31 8.83
C ASP A 80 11.57 -6.04 10.05
N LYS A 81 12.68 -6.76 9.82
CA LYS A 81 13.28 -7.66 10.82
C LYS A 81 14.03 -6.92 11.90
N ASP A 82 14.61 -5.77 11.55
CA ASP A 82 15.34 -4.93 12.49
C ASP A 82 14.43 -3.90 13.19
N MET A 83 13.15 -3.86 12.80
CA MET A 83 12.10 -2.98 13.35
C MET A 83 12.49 -1.50 13.24
N ASN A 84 13.18 -1.13 12.17
CA ASN A 84 13.64 0.24 11.96
C ASN A 84 12.56 1.13 11.32
N GLY A 85 11.44 0.54 10.86
CA GLY A 85 10.33 1.24 10.21
C GLY A 85 10.48 1.43 8.70
N THR A 86 11.46 0.77 8.08
CA THR A 86 11.77 0.78 6.66
C THR A 86 12.23 -0.61 6.19
N LEU A 87 12.15 -0.90 4.90
CA LEU A 87 12.55 -2.17 4.32
C LEU A 87 13.81 -2.00 3.47
N SER A 88 14.80 -2.82 3.75
CA SER A 88 15.97 -2.99 2.91
C SER A 88 15.66 -3.86 1.68
N LYS A 89 16.54 -3.82 0.66
CA LYS A 89 16.47 -4.72 -0.49
C LYS A 89 16.47 -6.20 -0.08
N GLN A 90 17.17 -6.53 1.01
CA GLN A 90 17.28 -7.91 1.48
C GLN A 90 15.98 -8.39 2.14
N GLU A 91 15.29 -7.50 2.85
CA GLU A 91 14.00 -7.81 3.47
C GLU A 91 12.90 -7.92 2.42
N LEU A 92 12.86 -7.02 1.43
CA LEU A 92 11.87 -7.10 0.36
C LEU A 92 12.01 -8.38 -0.51
N ARG A 93 13.19 -9.02 -0.53
CA ARG A 93 13.37 -10.32 -1.19
C ARG A 93 12.56 -11.44 -0.56
N GLU A 94 12.22 -11.34 0.72
CA GLU A 94 11.41 -12.35 1.39
C GLU A 94 9.91 -12.12 1.19
N TYR A 95 9.53 -11.03 0.50
CA TYR A 95 8.14 -10.77 0.13
C TYR A 95 7.58 -11.94 -0.70
N ALA A 96 6.41 -12.43 -0.28
CA ALA A 96 5.70 -13.53 -0.92
C ALA A 96 6.63 -14.72 -1.25
N ASP A 97 7.40 -15.18 -0.25
CA ASP A 97 8.32 -16.33 -0.32
C ASP A 97 9.38 -16.24 -1.44
N GLY A 98 9.81 -15.02 -1.79
CA GLY A 98 10.85 -14.82 -2.81
C GLY A 98 10.36 -15.01 -4.24
N THR A 99 9.07 -14.80 -4.48
CA THR A 99 8.49 -14.80 -5.84
C THR A 99 9.03 -13.67 -6.74
N LEU A 100 9.61 -12.63 -6.15
CA LEU A 100 10.16 -11.48 -6.87
C LEU A 100 11.61 -11.74 -7.30
N THR A 101 11.91 -11.44 -8.56
CA THR A 101 13.29 -11.54 -9.07
C THR A 101 14.16 -10.41 -8.55
N ASP A 102 15.46 -10.68 -8.38
CA ASP A 102 16.44 -9.68 -7.97
C ASP A 102 16.43 -8.43 -8.84
N ILE A 103 16.28 -8.61 -10.16
CA ILE A 103 16.26 -7.50 -11.13
C ILE A 103 15.03 -6.62 -10.90
N PHE A 104 13.88 -7.21 -10.58
CA PHE A 104 12.67 -6.45 -10.28
C PHE A 104 12.82 -5.63 -9.00
N ILE A 105 13.38 -6.23 -7.94
CA ILE A 105 13.62 -5.53 -6.67
C ILE A 105 14.62 -4.37 -6.87
N GLU A 106 15.70 -4.61 -7.60
CA GLU A 106 16.65 -3.53 -7.97
C GLU A 106 15.93 -2.36 -8.65
N ARG A 107 15.04 -2.63 -9.61
CA ARG A 107 14.29 -1.60 -10.34
C ARG A 107 13.30 -0.84 -9.47
N VAL A 108 12.59 -1.53 -8.58
CA VAL A 108 11.66 -0.89 -7.63
C VAL A 108 12.42 0.09 -6.74
N PHE A 109 13.58 -0.30 -6.21
CA PHE A 109 14.41 0.59 -5.39
C PHE A 109 15.05 1.73 -6.20
N ASP A 110 15.26 1.56 -7.51
CA ASP A 110 15.82 2.59 -8.36
C ASP A 110 14.82 3.68 -8.78
N GLU A 111 13.57 3.28 -9.03
CA GLU A 111 12.54 4.15 -9.60
C GLU A 111 11.55 4.69 -8.55
N HIS A 112 11.21 3.88 -7.54
CA HIS A 112 10.06 4.15 -6.66
C HIS A 112 10.45 4.41 -5.20
N VAL A 113 11.69 4.06 -4.79
CA VAL A 113 12.19 4.34 -3.45
C VAL A 113 13.00 5.64 -3.45
N TRP A 114 12.49 6.65 -2.75
CA TRP A 114 13.15 7.95 -2.68
C TRP A 114 14.42 7.89 -1.81
N CYS A 115 15.57 8.11 -2.44
CA CYS A 115 16.85 8.27 -1.74
C CYS A 115 16.80 9.48 -0.79
N GLY A 116 16.92 9.21 0.52
CA GLY A 116 17.08 10.26 1.53
C GLY A 116 18.28 11.14 1.20
N LYS A 117 18.03 12.35 0.69
CA LYS A 117 19.04 13.41 0.56
C LYS A 117 19.42 13.94 1.93
N ILE A 118 20.13 13.18 2.77
CA ILE A 118 21.01 13.64 3.86
C ILE A 118 21.85 12.41 4.26
N GLY A 119 23.14 12.41 3.93
CA GLY A 119 24.09 11.40 4.40
C GLY A 119 24.49 10.40 3.33
N GLY A 120 25.78 10.40 2.98
CA GLY A 120 26.38 9.48 2.00
C GLY A 120 26.49 8.03 2.50
N GLY A 121 25.35 7.41 2.80
CA GLY A 121 25.20 5.97 3.02
C GLY A 121 24.42 5.35 1.85
N ASN A 122 25.03 4.39 1.16
CA ASN A 122 24.51 3.73 -0.04
C ASN A 122 23.31 2.78 0.18
N ALA A 123 22.53 2.93 1.26
CA ALA A 123 21.36 2.09 1.50
C ALA A 123 20.10 2.87 1.12
N ARG A 124 19.49 2.51 -0.01
CA ARG A 124 18.11 2.93 -0.31
C ARG A 124 17.19 2.03 0.52
N GLU A 125 16.39 2.65 1.38
CA GLU A 125 15.44 1.98 2.26
C GLU A 125 14.01 2.40 1.88
N MET A 126 13.10 1.44 1.84
CA MET A 126 11.71 1.62 1.44
C MET A 126 10.87 1.90 2.69
N ASP A 127 10.27 3.08 2.78
CA ASP A 127 9.35 3.39 3.87
C ASP A 127 7.98 2.70 3.68
N PHE A 128 7.15 2.73 4.72
CA PHE A 128 5.81 2.14 4.69
C PHE A 128 4.93 2.68 3.55
N GLU A 129 5.06 3.97 3.21
CA GLU A 129 4.29 4.58 2.11
C GLU A 129 4.72 4.03 0.74
N SER A 130 6.03 3.93 0.51
CA SER A 130 6.58 3.34 -0.71
C SER A 130 6.24 1.85 -0.82
N PHE A 131 6.23 1.13 0.31
CA PHE A 131 5.77 -0.25 0.36
C PHE A 131 4.28 -0.38 0.02
N LEU A 132 3.44 0.55 0.51
CA LEU A 132 2.02 0.55 0.19
C LEU A 132 1.78 0.78 -1.31
N ASP A 133 2.47 1.75 -1.91
CA ASP A 133 2.43 1.98 -3.36
C ASP A 133 2.88 0.73 -4.14
N PHE A 134 3.91 0.05 -3.65
CA PHE A 134 4.44 -1.18 -4.23
C PHE A 134 3.41 -2.33 -4.23
N VAL A 135 2.75 -2.58 -3.09
CA VAL A 135 1.73 -3.63 -3.01
C VAL A 135 0.51 -3.26 -3.87
N LEU A 136 0.08 -2.00 -3.84
CA LEU A 136 -1.03 -1.52 -4.68
C LEU A 136 -0.76 -1.72 -6.17
N ALA A 137 0.47 -1.41 -6.63
CA ALA A 137 0.87 -1.63 -8.01
C ALA A 137 0.95 -3.13 -8.38
N LEU A 138 1.39 -3.99 -7.46
CA LEU A 138 1.46 -5.44 -7.68
C LEU A 138 0.09 -6.11 -7.78
N GLU A 139 -0.88 -5.67 -6.98
CA GLU A 139 -2.24 -6.21 -7.00
C GLU A 139 -3.07 -5.65 -8.16
N ASN A 140 -2.72 -4.46 -8.66
CA ASN A 140 -3.44 -3.79 -9.75
C ASN A 140 -2.64 -3.72 -11.07
N LYS A 141 -1.86 -4.76 -11.38
CA LYS A 141 -1.01 -4.83 -12.60
C LYS A 141 -1.75 -4.59 -13.90
N ASP A 142 -3.03 -4.97 -13.95
CA ASP A 142 -3.88 -4.84 -15.14
C ASP A 142 -4.64 -3.52 -15.21
N ALA A 143 -4.54 -2.67 -14.17
CA ALA A 143 -5.11 -1.33 -14.22
C ALA A 143 -4.21 -0.47 -15.13
N PRO A 144 -4.68 -0.01 -16.30
CA PRO A 144 -3.91 0.94 -17.08
C PRO A 144 -3.71 2.18 -16.21
N GLU A 145 -2.46 2.68 -16.17
CA GLU A 145 -2.18 4.00 -15.61
C GLU A 145 -3.20 4.98 -16.24
N GLY A 146 -4.06 5.56 -15.39
CA GLY A 146 -5.32 6.16 -15.81
C GLY A 146 -5.23 7.43 -16.68
#